data_AF-A0AAV9E3F6-F1
#
_entry.id   AF-A0AAV9E3F6-F1
#
_cell.length_a   1.000
_cell.length_b   1.000
_cell.length_c   1.000
_cell.angle_alpha   90.00
_cell.angle_beta   90.00
_cell.angle_gamma   90.00
#
_symmetry.space_group_name_H-M   'P 1'
#
loop_
_entity.id
_entity.type
_entity.pdbx_description
1 polymer ?
#
loop_
_entity_poly.entity_id
_entity_poly.type
_entity_poly.pdbx_seq_one_letter_code
_entity_poly.pdbx_strand_id
1 'polypeptide(L)'
;MAREREVGQKQQVSYSVEELVAVNPYNPDILSDLENYVHEQVSSQTYSLDANLCLLRLYQFEPERMSLQIISQILVKALMAMPAPDFNLCLFLIPERVQMEEQFKTLIVLSHYLETARFRQFWDEAAKNRSIVEVVPGFEQAIQAYAIHVLSLTYQKVPRSVLAEAINIEGLSLDKFLEHQVANCGWVIEKGQGRGQLIVLPKNEFNHPELKKNTADTIPLDHITRIFPVIG
;
A
#
# COMPACT_ATOMS: atom_id res chain seq x y z
N MET A 1 51.26 43.88 -0.45
CA MET A 1 50.80 43.10 -1.62
C MET A 1 51.41 41.72 -1.45
N ALA A 2 50.74 40.58 -1.40
CA ALA A 2 49.37 40.21 -1.75
C ALA A 2 48.84 39.20 -0.71
N ARG A 3 47.54 39.27 -0.40
CA ARG A 3 46.78 38.21 0.26
C ARG A 3 46.29 37.28 -0.85
N GLU A 4 46.88 36.10 -0.99
CA GLU A 4 46.25 35.03 -1.76
C GLU A 4 45.07 34.50 -0.95
N ARG A 5 43.89 34.54 -1.57
CA ARG A 5 42.63 34.07 -0.99
C ARG A 5 42.57 32.56 -1.16
N GLU A 6 42.56 31.83 -0.05
CA GLU A 6 42.12 30.44 -0.03
C GLU A 6 40.65 30.38 -0.49
N VAL A 7 40.44 29.79 -1.66
CA VAL A 7 39.12 29.44 -2.16
C VAL A 7 38.67 28.23 -1.35
N GLY A 8 37.82 28.47 -0.35
CA GLY A 8 37.15 27.42 0.40
C GLY A 8 36.35 26.54 -0.57
N GLN A 9 36.79 25.29 -0.72
CA GLN A 9 36.02 24.24 -1.36
C GLN A 9 34.70 24.07 -0.59
N LYS A 10 33.58 24.50 -1.19
CA LYS A 10 32.26 24.10 -0.71
C LYS A 10 32.14 22.59 -0.89
N GLN A 11 32.30 21.84 0.19
CA GLN A 11 31.90 20.43 0.24
C GLN A 11 30.43 20.36 -0.12
N GLN A 12 30.15 19.76 -1.27
CA GLN A 12 28.81 19.46 -1.74
C GLN A 12 28.31 18.29 -0.89
N VAL A 13 27.67 18.60 0.24
CA VAL A 13 27.03 17.61 1.10
C VAL A 13 25.87 17.04 0.29
N SER A 14 25.93 15.75 -0.07
CA SER A 14 24.80 15.05 -0.68
C SER A 14 23.80 14.73 0.43
N TYR A 15 22.75 15.53 0.53
CA TYR A 15 21.63 15.24 1.43
C TYR A 15 20.75 14.15 0.82
N SER A 16 20.14 13.31 1.66
CA SER A 16 19.11 12.38 1.16
C SER A 16 17.84 13.16 0.79
N VAL A 17 17.00 12.59 -0.07
CA VAL A 17 15.77 13.27 -0.52
C VAL A 17 14.81 13.49 0.65
N GLU A 18 14.77 12.57 1.60
CA GLU A 18 13.99 12.69 2.84
C GLU A 18 14.49 13.84 3.72
N GLU A 19 15.81 14.06 3.80
CA GLU A 19 16.39 15.19 4.51
C GLU A 19 16.05 16.52 3.82
N LEU A 20 16.09 16.56 2.49
CA LEU A 20 15.71 17.74 1.71
C LEU A 20 14.24 18.11 1.93
N VAL A 21 13.35 17.12 1.93
CA VAL A 21 11.92 17.30 2.23
C VAL A 21 11.71 17.79 3.66
N ALA A 22 12.48 17.28 4.63
CA ALA A 22 12.38 17.70 6.02
C ALA A 22 12.85 19.15 6.26
N VAL A 23 13.88 19.60 5.51
CA VAL A 23 14.47 20.94 5.66
C VAL A 23 13.59 22.01 5.00
N ASN A 24 13.15 21.79 3.77
CA ASN A 24 12.27 22.75 3.08
C ASN A 24 11.38 22.05 2.03
N PRO A 25 10.17 21.61 2.40
CA PRO A 25 9.29 20.85 1.52
C PRO A 25 8.66 21.67 0.38
N TYR A 26 8.86 22.99 0.37
CA TYR A 26 8.32 23.89 -0.65
C TYR A 26 9.41 24.46 -1.58
N ASN A 27 10.63 23.93 -1.51
CA ASN A 27 11.70 24.38 -2.39
C ASN A 27 11.45 23.87 -3.84
N PRO A 28 11.30 24.73 -4.84
CA PRO A 28 11.11 24.28 -6.23
C PRO A 28 12.34 23.59 -6.83
N ASP A 29 13.53 23.81 -6.25
CA ASP A 29 14.79 23.24 -6.72
C ASP A 29 14.90 21.73 -6.43
N ILE A 30 14.21 21.21 -5.41
CA ILE A 30 14.25 19.78 -5.06
C ILE A 30 13.34 18.91 -5.95
N LEU A 31 12.56 19.52 -6.84
CA LEU A 31 11.59 18.81 -7.67
C LEU A 31 12.28 17.75 -8.54
N SER A 32 13.40 18.06 -9.19
CA SER A 32 14.12 17.10 -10.02
C SER A 32 14.74 15.96 -9.20
N ASP A 33 15.15 16.22 -7.96
CA ASP A 33 15.63 15.18 -7.05
C ASP A 33 14.50 14.24 -6.64
N LEU A 34 13.32 14.80 -6.35
CA LEU A 34 12.11 14.03 -6.03
C LEU A 34 11.64 13.16 -7.21
N GLU A 35 11.68 13.69 -8.43
CA GLU A 35 11.34 12.92 -9.64
C GLU A 35 12.28 11.73 -9.85
N ASN A 36 13.59 11.96 -9.71
CA ASN A 36 14.59 10.90 -9.77
C ASN A 36 14.39 9.86 -8.66
N TYR A 37 14.01 10.32 -7.47
CA TYR A 37 13.73 9.44 -6.34
C TYR A 37 12.49 8.57 -6.55
N VAL A 38 11.47 9.03 -7.28
CA VAL A 38 10.35 8.16 -7.71
C VAL A 38 10.87 7.06 -8.64
N HIS A 39 11.74 7.39 -9.61
CA HIS A 39 12.34 6.38 -10.48
C HIS A 39 13.21 5.38 -9.71
N GLU A 40 13.93 5.84 -8.68
CA GLU A 40 14.69 4.98 -7.77
C GLU A 40 13.75 4.06 -6.96
N GLN A 41 12.62 4.56 -6.46
CA GLN A 41 11.62 3.75 -5.77
C GLN A 41 11.06 2.63 -6.67
N VAL A 42 10.89 2.90 -7.96
CA VAL A 42 10.44 1.91 -8.94
C VAL A 42 11.52 0.85 -9.19
N SER A 43 12.77 1.25 -9.40
CA SER A 43 13.88 0.33 -9.72
C SER A 43 14.34 -0.49 -8.51
N SER A 44 14.40 0.13 -7.33
CA SER A 44 14.86 -0.49 -6.08
C SER A 44 13.72 -1.14 -5.28
N GLN A 45 12.49 -1.07 -5.78
CA GLN A 45 11.27 -1.57 -5.12
C GLN A 45 11.05 -1.00 -3.70
N THR A 46 11.55 0.21 -3.43
CA THR A 46 11.28 0.93 -2.18
C THR A 46 9.99 1.75 -2.30
N TYR A 47 9.58 2.37 -1.20
CA TYR A 47 8.39 3.23 -1.15
C TYR A 47 8.50 4.28 -0.05
N SER A 48 8.24 5.54 -0.40
CA SER A 48 8.19 6.66 0.54
C SER A 48 7.01 7.56 0.22
N LEU A 49 5.94 7.44 1.00
CA LEU A 49 4.72 8.24 0.82
C LEU A 49 5.00 9.75 0.98
N ASP A 50 5.77 10.14 1.99
CA ASP A 50 6.01 11.55 2.30
C ASP A 50 6.72 12.29 1.15
N ALA A 51 7.71 11.66 0.53
CA ALA A 51 8.39 12.19 -0.65
C ALA A 51 7.41 12.31 -1.85
N ASN A 52 6.58 11.28 -2.06
CA ASN A 52 5.59 11.27 -3.13
C ASN A 52 4.53 12.38 -2.95
N LEU A 53 4.02 12.57 -1.73
CA LEU A 53 3.08 13.66 -1.41
C LEU A 53 3.73 15.04 -1.55
N CYS A 54 5.00 15.19 -1.17
CA CYS A 54 5.76 16.43 -1.37
C CYS A 54 5.86 16.77 -2.85
N LEU A 55 6.24 15.81 -3.70
CA LEU A 55 6.32 16.00 -5.15
C LEU A 55 4.96 16.39 -5.75
N LEU A 56 3.89 15.67 -5.40
CA LEU A 56 2.55 15.98 -5.88
C LEU A 56 2.09 17.38 -5.45
N ARG A 57 2.44 17.83 -4.24
CA ARG A 57 2.19 19.21 -3.79
C ARG A 57 2.98 20.22 -4.61
N LEU A 58 4.26 19.97 -4.88
CA LEU A 58 5.07 20.87 -5.72
C LEU A 58 4.50 21.01 -7.14
N TYR A 59 4.00 19.92 -7.73
CA TYR A 59 3.31 19.99 -9.03
C TYR A 59 2.03 20.84 -9.01
N GLN A 60 1.39 21.05 -7.84
CA GLN A 60 0.27 22.01 -7.76
C GLN A 60 0.74 23.47 -7.87
N PHE A 61 1.92 23.78 -7.34
CA PHE A 61 2.52 25.12 -7.44
C PHE A 61 3.15 25.37 -8.81
N GLU A 62 3.68 24.34 -9.46
CA GLU A 62 4.31 24.41 -10.78
C GLU A 62 3.67 23.44 -11.80
N PRO A 63 2.46 23.74 -12.30
CA PRO A 63 1.75 22.84 -13.22
C PRO A 63 2.48 22.57 -14.54
N GLU A 64 3.35 23.48 -14.99
CA GLU A 64 4.10 23.35 -16.24
C GLU A 64 5.18 22.25 -16.19
N ARG A 65 5.65 21.90 -14.98
CA ARG A 65 6.66 20.85 -14.76
C ARG A 65 6.04 19.49 -14.43
N MET A 66 4.72 19.41 -14.38
CA MET A 66 4.01 18.20 -13.98
C MET A 66 4.22 17.06 -15.00
N SER A 67 4.77 15.94 -14.54
CA SER A 67 4.92 14.73 -15.34
C SER A 67 3.82 13.71 -15.06
N LEU A 68 2.97 13.46 -16.05
CA LEU A 68 1.90 12.46 -15.96
C LEU A 68 2.44 11.04 -15.73
N GLN A 69 3.60 10.73 -16.30
CA GLN A 69 4.25 9.44 -16.12
C GLN A 69 4.65 9.20 -14.66
N ILE A 70 5.20 10.22 -14.00
CA ILE A 70 5.62 10.14 -12.59
C ILE A 70 4.39 10.02 -11.69
N ILE A 71 3.34 10.79 -11.96
CA ILE A 71 2.07 10.67 -11.24
C ILE A 71 1.50 9.24 -11.35
N SER A 72 1.53 8.66 -12.55
CA SER A 72 1.10 7.27 -12.78
C SER A 72 1.92 6.28 -11.95
N GLN A 73 3.25 6.42 -11.94
CA GLN A 73 4.14 5.59 -11.11
C GLN A 73 3.82 5.70 -9.61
N ILE A 74 3.59 6.92 -9.11
CA ILE A 74 3.22 7.18 -7.70
C ILE A 74 1.90 6.49 -7.36
N LEU A 75 0.88 6.64 -8.20
CA LEU A 75 -0.43 6.03 -7.96
C LEU A 75 -0.38 4.50 -8.02
N VAL A 76 0.37 3.92 -8.96
CA VAL A 76 0.59 2.46 -9.01
C VAL A 76 1.31 1.98 -7.75
N LYS A 77 2.37 2.68 -7.31
CA LYS A 77 3.07 2.36 -6.05
C LYS A 77 2.15 2.48 -4.83
N ALA A 78 1.25 3.45 -4.82
CA ALA A 78 0.26 3.60 -3.74
C ALA A 78 -0.76 2.46 -3.73
N LEU A 79 -1.21 1.96 -4.89
CA LEU A 79 -2.04 0.75 -4.97
C LEU A 79 -1.31 -0.48 -4.41
N MET A 80 0.00 -0.59 -4.67
CA MET A 80 0.84 -1.67 -4.14
C MET A 80 1.05 -1.59 -2.62
N ALA A 81 0.81 -0.44 -2.00
CA ALA A 81 0.97 -0.20 -0.56
C ALA A 81 -0.33 -0.46 0.25
N MET A 82 -1.38 -0.94 -0.40
CA MET A 82 -2.63 -1.34 0.28
C MET A 82 -2.34 -2.36 1.40
N PRO A 83 -2.99 -2.25 2.58
CA PRO A 83 -4.25 -1.54 2.86
C PRO A 83 -4.12 -0.06 3.24
N ALA A 84 -2.93 0.54 3.17
CA ALA A 84 -2.78 1.96 3.50
C ALA A 84 -3.63 2.86 2.57
N PRO A 85 -4.23 3.97 3.06
CA PRO A 85 -5.12 4.83 2.27
C PRO A 85 -4.37 5.76 1.28
N ASP A 86 -3.14 5.41 0.94
CA ASP A 86 -2.16 6.25 0.27
C ASP A 86 -2.62 6.67 -1.13
N PHE A 87 -3.32 5.78 -1.83
CA PHE A 87 -3.86 6.08 -3.16
C PHE A 87 -4.78 7.30 -3.14
N ASN A 88 -5.72 7.34 -2.19
CA ASN A 88 -6.65 8.46 -2.06
C ASN A 88 -5.95 9.74 -1.63
N LEU A 89 -4.96 9.65 -0.72
CA LEU A 89 -4.13 10.79 -0.32
C LEU A 89 -3.40 11.42 -1.52
N CYS A 90 -2.79 10.60 -2.36
CA CYS A 90 -2.14 11.04 -3.59
C CYS A 90 -3.17 11.62 -4.58
N LEU A 91 -4.31 10.96 -4.76
CA LEU A 91 -5.36 11.39 -5.69
C LEU A 91 -5.90 12.78 -5.37
N PHE A 92 -6.10 13.10 -4.08
CA PHE A 92 -6.57 14.43 -3.65
C PHE A 92 -5.58 15.56 -3.97
N LEU A 93 -4.31 15.24 -4.22
CA LEU A 93 -3.31 16.23 -4.62
C LEU A 93 -3.20 16.40 -6.15
N ILE A 94 -3.85 15.55 -6.94
CA ILE A 94 -3.81 15.61 -8.40
C ILE A 94 -4.98 16.45 -8.90
N PRO A 95 -4.77 17.43 -9.81
CA PRO A 95 -5.86 18.23 -10.34
C PRO A 95 -6.91 17.40 -11.08
N GLU A 96 -8.19 17.77 -10.95
CA GLU A 96 -9.32 17.05 -11.58
C GLU A 96 -9.16 16.85 -13.09
N ARG A 97 -8.64 17.87 -13.80
CA ARG A 97 -8.36 17.77 -15.25
C ARG A 97 -7.45 16.59 -15.61
N VAL A 98 -6.48 16.28 -14.75
CA VAL A 98 -5.54 15.17 -14.94
C VAL A 98 -6.23 13.87 -14.57
N GLN A 99 -6.98 13.84 -13.46
CA GLN A 99 -7.76 12.66 -13.07
C GLN A 99 -8.77 12.22 -14.16
N MET A 100 -9.21 13.15 -15.02
CA MET A 100 -10.12 12.86 -16.12
C MET A 100 -9.48 12.14 -17.31
N GLU A 101 -8.16 12.02 -17.38
CA GLU A 101 -7.51 11.23 -18.41
C GLU A 101 -7.77 9.73 -18.20
N GLU A 102 -7.79 8.98 -19.31
CA GLU A 102 -8.18 7.57 -19.31
C GLU A 102 -7.31 6.72 -18.38
N GLN A 103 -5.98 6.92 -18.39
CA GLN A 103 -5.05 6.19 -17.53
C GLN A 103 -5.37 6.33 -16.04
N PHE A 104 -5.73 7.53 -15.59
CA PHE A 104 -6.01 7.80 -14.18
C PHE A 104 -7.42 7.33 -13.79
N LYS A 105 -8.40 7.48 -14.69
CA LYS A 105 -9.73 6.87 -14.51
C LYS A 105 -9.63 5.36 -14.30
N THR A 106 -8.81 4.67 -15.10
CA THR A 106 -8.57 3.24 -14.93
C THR A 106 -7.96 2.94 -13.56
N LEU A 107 -6.92 3.68 -13.13
CA LEU A 107 -6.32 3.48 -11.80
C LEU A 107 -7.32 3.72 -10.67
N ILE A 108 -8.21 4.71 -10.77
CA ILE A 108 -9.27 4.97 -9.79
C ILE A 108 -10.26 3.80 -9.72
N VAL A 109 -10.67 3.26 -10.88
CA VAL A 109 -11.55 2.08 -10.94
C VAL A 109 -10.89 0.86 -10.30
N LEU A 110 -9.60 0.65 -10.59
CA LEU A 110 -8.82 -0.44 -10.00
C LEU A 110 -8.73 -0.29 -8.47
N SER A 111 -8.45 0.92 -7.96
CA SER A 111 -8.47 1.21 -6.52
C SER A 111 -9.80 0.83 -5.88
N HIS A 112 -10.91 1.24 -6.51
CA HIS A 112 -12.25 0.95 -6.02
C HIS A 112 -12.53 -0.56 -5.93
N TYR A 113 -12.10 -1.35 -6.92
CA TYR A 113 -12.25 -2.80 -6.86
C TYR A 113 -11.42 -3.43 -5.74
N LEU A 114 -10.22 -2.92 -5.45
CA LEU A 114 -9.40 -3.41 -4.33
C LEU A 114 -9.98 -3.03 -2.96
N GLU A 115 -10.49 -1.81 -2.80
CA GLU A 115 -11.15 -1.36 -1.58
C GLU A 115 -12.44 -2.14 -1.29
N THR A 116 -13.18 -2.51 -2.34
CA THR A 116 -14.41 -3.30 -2.23
C THR A 116 -14.19 -4.82 -2.31
N ALA A 117 -12.93 -5.27 -2.31
CA ALA A 117 -12.51 -6.67 -2.38
C ALA A 117 -13.08 -7.45 -3.60
N ARG A 118 -13.33 -6.75 -4.72
CA ARG A 118 -13.82 -7.34 -5.98
C ARG A 118 -12.66 -7.74 -6.89
N PHE A 119 -11.86 -8.69 -6.41
CA PHE A 119 -10.61 -9.09 -7.08
C PHE A 119 -10.80 -9.59 -8.51
N ARG A 120 -11.85 -10.34 -8.82
CA ARG A 120 -12.13 -10.77 -10.20
C ARG A 120 -12.25 -9.60 -11.17
N GLN A 121 -13.08 -8.61 -10.81
CA GLN A 121 -13.30 -7.42 -11.63
C GLN A 121 -12.02 -6.60 -11.76
N PHE A 122 -11.24 -6.53 -10.67
CA PHE A 122 -9.91 -5.93 -10.70
C PHE A 122 -9.00 -6.61 -11.74
N TRP A 123 -8.87 -7.94 -11.71
CA TRP A 123 -7.98 -8.67 -12.62
C TRP A 123 -8.43 -8.59 -14.07
N ASP A 124 -9.74 -8.65 -14.32
CA ASP A 124 -10.32 -8.46 -15.67
C ASP A 124 -9.99 -7.07 -16.22
N GLU A 125 -10.05 -6.03 -15.39
CA GLU A 125 -9.79 -4.65 -15.82
C GLU A 125 -8.29 -4.36 -15.93
N ALA A 126 -7.46 -4.88 -15.01
CA ALA A 126 -6.00 -4.78 -15.08
C ALA A 126 -5.45 -5.49 -16.33
N ALA A 127 -6.01 -6.64 -16.71
CA ALA A 127 -5.60 -7.37 -17.89
C ALA A 127 -5.83 -6.62 -19.21
N LYS A 128 -6.86 -5.76 -19.28
CA LYS A 128 -7.11 -4.88 -20.44
C LYS A 128 -6.14 -3.69 -20.49
N ASN A 129 -5.63 -3.28 -19.34
CA ASN A 129 -4.88 -2.03 -19.15
C ASN A 129 -3.43 -2.28 -18.68
N ARG A 130 -2.80 -3.37 -19.17
CA ARG A 130 -1.46 -3.81 -18.73
C ARG A 130 -0.38 -2.73 -18.84
N SER A 131 -0.42 -1.91 -19.87
CA SER A 131 0.54 -0.81 -20.08
C SER A 131 0.53 0.24 -18.96
N ILE A 132 -0.56 0.36 -18.20
CA ILE A 132 -0.70 1.31 -17.09
C ILE A 132 -0.21 0.68 -15.78
N VAL A 133 -0.50 -0.60 -15.55
CA VAL A 133 -0.19 -1.28 -14.28
C VAL A 133 1.20 -1.93 -14.24
N GLU A 134 1.72 -2.40 -15.38
CA GLU A 134 3.04 -3.05 -15.49
C GLU A 134 4.20 -2.03 -15.57
N VAL A 135 3.94 -0.75 -15.34
CA VAL A 135 4.98 0.30 -15.28
C VAL A 135 5.90 0.11 -14.07
N VAL A 136 5.40 -0.53 -13.01
CA VAL A 136 6.14 -0.77 -11.76
C VAL A 136 6.35 -2.27 -11.56
N PRO A 137 7.60 -2.74 -11.39
CA PRO A 137 7.87 -4.16 -11.21
C PRO A 137 7.33 -4.67 -9.86
N GLY A 138 6.73 -5.86 -9.87
CA GLY A 138 6.18 -6.48 -8.66
C GLY A 138 4.72 -6.13 -8.37
N PHE A 139 4.03 -5.44 -9.28
CA PHE A 139 2.63 -5.01 -9.10
C PHE A 139 1.70 -6.18 -8.77
N GLU A 140 1.70 -7.23 -9.59
CA GLU A 140 0.81 -8.39 -9.37
C GLU A 140 1.05 -9.05 -8.01
N GLN A 141 2.30 -9.23 -7.61
CA GLN A 141 2.67 -9.85 -6.33
C GLN A 141 2.20 -9.01 -5.14
N ALA A 142 2.29 -7.68 -5.23
CA ALA A 142 1.79 -6.79 -4.19
C ALA A 142 0.26 -6.90 -4.03
N ILE A 143 -0.47 -6.92 -5.16
CA ILE A 143 -1.93 -7.06 -5.12
C ILE A 143 -2.35 -8.45 -4.63
N GLN A 144 -1.66 -9.51 -5.03
CA GLN A 144 -1.88 -10.86 -4.50
C GLN A 144 -1.66 -10.92 -2.99
N ALA A 145 -0.59 -10.29 -2.48
CA ALA A 145 -0.32 -10.21 -1.05
C ALA A 145 -1.44 -9.47 -0.29
N TYR A 146 -1.92 -8.35 -0.86
CA TYR A 146 -3.08 -7.64 -0.30
C TYR A 146 -4.36 -8.50 -0.30
N ALA A 147 -4.66 -9.20 -1.39
CA ALA A 147 -5.82 -10.09 -1.47
C ALA A 147 -5.77 -11.20 -0.40
N ILE A 148 -4.60 -11.81 -0.21
CA ILE A 148 -4.36 -12.80 0.84
C ILE A 148 -4.55 -12.19 2.21
N HIS A 149 -4.03 -10.97 2.44
CA HIS A 149 -4.21 -10.26 3.69
C HIS A 149 -5.70 -10.07 4.00
N VAL A 150 -6.50 -9.54 3.06
CA VAL A 150 -7.95 -9.34 3.23
C VAL A 150 -8.67 -10.67 3.54
N LEU A 151 -8.36 -11.74 2.81
CA LEU A 151 -8.94 -13.06 3.06
C LEU A 151 -8.55 -13.61 4.45
N SER A 152 -7.31 -13.39 4.90
CA SER A 152 -6.84 -13.82 6.21
C SER A 152 -7.55 -13.12 7.37
N LEU A 153 -8.02 -11.88 7.16
CA LEU A 153 -8.80 -11.14 8.15
C LEU A 153 -10.26 -11.59 8.20
N THR A 154 -10.81 -12.00 7.06
CA THR A 154 -12.26 -12.20 6.90
C THR A 154 -12.71 -13.67 6.95
N TYR A 155 -11.80 -14.62 6.72
CA TYR A 155 -12.10 -16.05 6.69
C TYR A 155 -11.21 -16.86 7.63
N GLN A 156 -11.81 -17.87 8.29
CA GLN A 156 -11.06 -18.98 8.89
C GLN A 156 -10.79 -20.09 7.88
N LYS A 157 -11.77 -20.35 7.00
CA LYS A 157 -11.72 -21.37 5.95
C LYS A 157 -12.18 -20.76 4.63
N VAL A 158 -11.31 -20.76 3.63
CA VAL A 158 -11.56 -20.21 2.30
C VAL A 158 -11.72 -21.35 1.28
N PRO A 159 -12.77 -21.34 0.44
CA PRO A 159 -12.85 -22.25 -0.68
C PRO A 159 -11.72 -22.03 -1.68
N ARG A 160 -11.12 -23.11 -2.22
CA ARG A 160 -10.02 -23.01 -3.20
C ARG A 160 -10.36 -22.08 -4.37
N SER A 161 -11.59 -22.13 -4.88
CA SER A 161 -12.04 -21.28 -5.99
C SER A 161 -12.03 -19.78 -5.65
N VAL A 162 -12.40 -19.41 -4.43
CA VAL A 162 -12.40 -18.01 -3.97
C VAL A 162 -10.98 -17.49 -3.85
N LEU A 163 -10.07 -18.29 -3.30
CA LEU A 163 -8.66 -17.91 -3.24
C LEU A 163 -8.07 -17.78 -4.66
N ALA A 164 -8.31 -18.77 -5.52
CA ALA A 164 -7.82 -18.78 -6.90
C ALA A 164 -8.24 -17.52 -7.66
N GLU A 165 -9.52 -17.15 -7.55
CA GLU A 165 -10.07 -15.93 -8.14
C GLU A 165 -9.45 -14.66 -7.53
N ALA A 166 -9.22 -14.65 -6.21
CA ALA A 166 -8.66 -13.49 -5.53
C ALA A 166 -7.21 -13.19 -5.93
N ILE A 167 -6.38 -14.23 -6.07
CA ILE A 167 -4.97 -14.08 -6.45
C ILE A 167 -4.71 -14.22 -7.95
N ASN A 168 -5.73 -14.58 -8.73
CA ASN A 168 -5.65 -14.83 -10.17
C ASN A 168 -4.61 -15.90 -10.54
N ILE A 169 -4.59 -17.01 -9.80
CA ILE A 169 -3.70 -18.15 -10.05
C ILE A 169 -4.53 -19.43 -10.10
N GLU A 170 -4.33 -20.23 -11.15
CA GLU A 170 -5.05 -21.47 -11.38
C GLU A 170 -4.12 -22.66 -11.65
N GLY A 171 -4.71 -23.86 -11.66
CA GLY A 171 -4.03 -25.11 -12.03
C GLY A 171 -2.83 -25.45 -11.13
N LEU A 172 -1.76 -25.95 -11.76
CA LEU A 172 -0.53 -26.41 -11.09
C LEU A 172 0.21 -25.28 -10.36
N SER A 173 0.09 -24.04 -10.83
CA SER A 173 0.71 -22.88 -10.17
C SER A 173 0.06 -22.61 -8.81
N LEU A 174 -1.26 -22.79 -8.72
CA LEU A 174 -2.00 -22.66 -7.46
C LEU A 174 -1.62 -23.79 -6.49
N ASP A 175 -1.42 -25.01 -6.98
CA ASP A 175 -0.97 -26.12 -6.13
C ASP A 175 0.40 -25.85 -5.50
N LYS A 176 1.37 -25.41 -6.31
CA LYS A 176 2.70 -25.01 -5.81
C LYS A 176 2.63 -23.86 -4.83
N PHE A 177 1.78 -22.87 -5.10
CA PHE A 177 1.57 -21.75 -4.20
C PHE A 177 1.03 -22.22 -2.85
N LEU A 178 0.03 -23.10 -2.85
CA LEU A 178 -0.55 -23.66 -1.62
C LEU A 178 0.47 -24.50 -0.85
N GLU A 179 1.28 -25.33 -1.52
CA GLU A 179 2.36 -26.09 -0.88
C GLU A 179 3.34 -25.16 -0.15
N HIS A 180 3.74 -24.06 -0.79
CA HIS A 180 4.58 -23.04 -0.17
C HIS A 180 3.92 -22.40 1.05
N GLN A 181 2.64 -22.01 0.95
CA GLN A 181 1.90 -21.41 2.08
C GLN A 181 1.70 -22.38 3.25
N VAL A 182 1.50 -23.67 2.97
CA VAL A 182 1.43 -24.72 4.01
C VAL A 182 2.76 -24.87 4.73
N ALA A 183 3.88 -24.87 3.98
CA ALA A 183 5.22 -25.03 4.53
C ALA A 183 5.68 -23.83 5.37
N ASN A 184 5.36 -22.60 4.93
CA ASN A 184 5.98 -21.38 5.46
C ASN A 184 5.01 -20.47 6.24
N CYS A 185 3.70 -20.60 6.02
CA CYS A 185 2.71 -19.65 6.54
C CYS A 185 1.61 -20.29 7.38
N GLY A 186 1.72 -21.59 7.71
CA GLY A 186 0.81 -22.28 8.63
C GLY A 186 -0.59 -22.56 8.08
N TRP A 187 -0.75 -22.58 6.76
CA TRP A 187 -2.02 -22.91 6.13
C TRP A 187 -2.27 -24.42 6.18
N VAL A 188 -3.54 -24.84 6.23
CA VAL A 188 -3.91 -26.26 6.23
C VAL A 188 -4.95 -26.53 5.14
N ILE A 189 -4.74 -27.59 4.36
CA ILE A 189 -5.65 -27.96 3.27
C ILE A 189 -6.58 -29.06 3.77
N GLU A 190 -7.88 -28.76 3.87
CA GLU A 190 -8.91 -29.73 4.19
C GLU A 190 -9.58 -30.23 2.90
N LYS A 191 -9.52 -31.54 2.65
CA LYS A 191 -10.27 -32.19 1.57
C LYS A 191 -11.69 -32.48 2.08
N GLY A 192 -12.66 -31.64 1.69
CA GLY A 192 -14.06 -31.86 2.05
C GLY A 192 -14.63 -33.11 1.36
N GLN A 193 -15.37 -33.95 2.09
CA GLN A 193 -16.05 -35.14 1.55
C GLN A 193 -17.27 -34.75 0.68
N GLY A 194 -17.03 -34.03 -0.43
CA GLY A 194 -18.04 -33.67 -1.44
C GLY A 194 -18.27 -32.18 -1.67
N ARG A 195 -17.68 -31.27 -0.88
CA ARG A 195 -17.87 -29.80 -0.98
C ARG A 195 -16.67 -29.01 -1.55
N GLY A 196 -15.78 -29.68 -2.28
CA GLY A 196 -14.56 -29.07 -2.79
C GLY A 196 -13.46 -28.91 -1.72
N GLN A 197 -12.28 -28.48 -2.16
CA GLN A 197 -11.11 -28.28 -1.29
C GLN A 197 -11.24 -26.96 -0.52
N LEU A 198 -11.07 -27.02 0.80
CA LEU A 198 -11.08 -25.86 1.68
C LEU A 198 -9.66 -25.61 2.22
N ILE A 199 -9.33 -24.34 2.39
CA ILE A 199 -8.03 -23.87 2.88
C ILE A 199 -8.27 -23.19 4.21
N VAL A 200 -7.72 -23.74 5.27
CA VAL A 200 -7.79 -23.18 6.63
C VAL A 200 -6.64 -22.20 6.78
N LEU A 201 -6.98 -20.95 7.08
CA LEU A 201 -6.02 -19.88 7.32
C LEU A 201 -5.62 -19.83 8.80
N PRO A 202 -4.41 -19.34 9.13
CA PRO A 202 -3.99 -19.14 10.50
C PRO A 202 -4.95 -18.25 11.27
N LYS A 203 -5.21 -18.59 12.52
CA LYS A 203 -6.08 -17.80 13.39
C LYS A 203 -5.41 -16.47 13.73
N ASN A 204 -6.18 -15.39 13.70
CA ASN A 204 -5.79 -14.06 14.15
C ASN A 204 -6.96 -13.40 14.89
N GLU A 205 -6.73 -12.19 15.42
CA GLU A 205 -7.72 -11.47 16.21
C GLU A 205 -8.99 -11.07 15.43
N PHE A 206 -8.93 -11.09 14.10
CA PHE A 206 -10.01 -10.65 13.21
C PHE A 206 -10.84 -11.83 12.70
N ASN A 207 -10.19 -12.96 12.40
CA ASN A 207 -10.85 -14.13 11.85
C ASN A 207 -11.32 -15.12 12.93
N HIS A 208 -10.87 -15.01 14.18
CA HIS A 208 -11.30 -15.86 15.28
C HIS A 208 -12.19 -15.08 16.26
N PRO A 209 -13.43 -15.56 16.53
CA PRO A 209 -14.34 -14.89 17.46
C PRO A 209 -13.90 -15.13 18.90
N GLU A 210 -12.93 -14.34 19.38
CA GLU A 210 -12.60 -14.25 20.79
C GLU A 210 -13.28 -13.02 21.41
N LEU A 211 -13.93 -13.23 22.56
CA LEU A 211 -14.42 -12.13 23.39
C LEU A 211 -13.21 -11.37 23.93
N LYS A 212 -12.81 -10.29 23.24
CA LYS A 212 -11.84 -9.33 23.80
C LYS A 212 -12.46 -8.75 25.07
N LYS A 213 -11.99 -9.20 26.24
CA LYS A 213 -12.35 -8.59 27.52
C LYS A 213 -11.77 -7.17 27.50
N ASN A 214 -12.61 -6.17 27.23
CA ASN A 214 -12.17 -4.79 27.22
C ASN A 214 -11.89 -4.36 28.67
N THR A 215 -10.63 -4.49 29.10
CA THR A 215 -10.19 -4.06 30.43
C THR A 215 -10.19 -2.54 30.60
N ALA A 216 -10.32 -1.78 29.49
CA ALA A 216 -10.42 -0.32 29.52
C ALA A 216 -11.79 0.18 29.99
N ASP A 217 -12.87 -0.53 29.66
CA ASP A 217 -14.25 -0.17 30.04
C ASP A 217 -14.70 -0.82 31.36
N THR A 218 -13.89 -1.72 31.91
CA THR A 218 -14.18 -2.37 33.19
C THR A 218 -13.46 -1.65 34.30
N ILE A 219 -14.22 -0.86 35.07
CA ILE A 219 -13.72 -0.28 36.32
C ILE A 219 -13.65 -1.40 37.36
N PRO A 220 -12.45 -1.74 37.90
CA PRO A 220 -12.34 -2.73 38.96
C PRO A 220 -13.16 -2.31 40.18
N LEU A 221 -13.78 -3.28 40.87
CA LEU A 221 -14.58 -3.00 42.06
C LEU A 221 -13.76 -2.23 43.12
N ASP A 222 -12.46 -2.51 43.23
CA ASP A 222 -11.53 -1.81 44.12
C ASP A 222 -11.40 -0.29 43.84
N HIS A 223 -11.65 0.15 42.61
CA HIS A 223 -11.66 1.57 42.28
C HIS A 223 -12.98 2.22 42.75
N ILE A 224 -14.08 1.48 42.71
CA ILE A 224 -15.40 1.93 43.18
C ILE A 224 -15.46 1.93 44.71
N THR A 225 -14.86 0.93 45.37
CA THR A 225 -14.92 0.81 46.83
C THR A 225 -14.23 1.95 47.58
N ARG A 226 -13.27 2.62 46.95
CA ARG A 226 -12.61 3.82 47.48
C ARG A 226 -13.53 5.04 47.57
N ILE A 227 -14.64 5.05 46.83
CA ILE A 227 -15.58 6.17 46.77
C ILE A 227 -16.69 6.00 47.82
N PHE A 228 -17.04 4.76 48.19
CA PHE A 228 -18.11 4.49 49.17
C PHE A 228 -17.94 5.18 50.53
N PRO A 229 -16.73 5.31 51.13
CA PRO A 229 -16.55 6.00 52.41
C PRO A 229 -16.78 7.52 52.37
N VAL A 230 -16.82 8.13 51.18
CA VAL A 230 -16.99 9.59 50.99
C VAL A 230 -18.45 9.96 50.67
N ILE A 231 -19.27 8.97 50.29
CA ILE A 231 -20.68 9.16 49.89
C ILE A 231 -21.65 8.81 51.06
N GLY A 232 -21.13 8.31 52.19
CA GLY A 232 -21.88 8.09 53.45
C GLY A 232 -21.55 9.13 54.50
#